data_AF-A0A967W5J4-F1
#
_entry.id   AF-A0A967W5J4-F1
#
_cell.length_a   1.000
_cell.length_b   1.000
_cell.length_c   1.000
_cell.angle_alpha   90.00
_cell.angle_beta   90.00
_cell.angle_gamma   90.00
#
_symmetry.space_group_name_H-M   'P 1'
#
loop_
_entity.id
_entity.type
_entity.pdbx_description
1 polymer ?
#
loop_
_entity_poly.entity_id
_entity_poly.type
_entity_poly.pdbx_seq_one_letter_code
_entity_poly.pdbx_strand_id
1 'polypeptide(L)' 'MKADDDLKNIPIVLLTAWGASSGIGLNKDLVEDYLLKPFSSQDLLDTLKKVSS' A
#
# COMPACT_ATOMS: atom_id res chain seq x y z
N MET A 1 -1.56 -16.88 -0.14
CA MET A 1 -0.57 -15.87 -0.59
C MET A 1 -0.68 -15.85 -2.11
N LYS A 2 -1.02 -14.69 -2.72
CA LYS A 2 -1.72 -14.54 -4.02
C LYS A 2 -1.76 -15.81 -4.88
N ALA A 3 -2.80 -16.63 -4.65
CA ALA A 3 -3.02 -17.91 -5.33
C ALA A 3 -3.79 -17.75 -6.65
N ASP A 4 -4.09 -16.50 -7.02
CA ASP A 4 -4.90 -16.12 -8.17
C ASP A 4 -4.06 -15.23 -9.09
N ASP A 5 -3.87 -15.69 -10.32
CA ASP A 5 -3.05 -15.02 -11.33
C ASP A 5 -3.60 -13.63 -11.68
N ASP A 6 -4.92 -13.44 -11.59
CA ASP A 6 -5.58 -12.17 -11.90
C ASP A 6 -5.26 -11.08 -10.87
N LEU A 7 -4.86 -11.47 -9.65
CA LEU A 7 -4.53 -10.54 -8.58
C LEU A 7 -3.05 -10.14 -8.56
N LYS A 8 -2.17 -10.80 -9.35
CA LYS A 8 -0.72 -10.58 -9.28
C LYS A 8 -0.33 -9.15 -9.67
N ASN A 9 -1.01 -8.57 -10.65
CA ASN A 9 -0.66 -7.26 -11.23
C ASN A 9 -1.39 -6.08 -10.59
N ILE A 10 -2.22 -6.31 -9.57
CA ILE A 10 -2.96 -5.24 -8.89
C ILE A 10 -2.02 -4.53 -7.90
N PRO A 11 -1.81 -3.21 -8.02
CA PRO A 11 -0.98 -2.45 -7.09
C PRO A 11 -1.66 -2.42 -5.71
N ILE A 12 -0.87 -2.63 -4.65
CA ILE A 12 -1.37 -2.64 -3.27
C ILE A 12 -0.72 -1.49 -2.52
N VAL A 13 -1.55 -0.60 -2.00
CA VAL A 13 -1.18 0.45 -1.07
C VAL A 13 -1.68 0.09 0.32
N LEU A 14 -0.79 0.05 1.31
CA LEU A 14 -1.16 -0.29 2.68
C LEU A 14 -1.50 0.96 3.50
N LEU A 15 -2.70 0.99 4.08
CA LEU A 15 -3.10 2.01 5.05
C LEU A 15 -2.64 1.62 6.45
N THR A 16 -1.79 2.43 7.09
CA THR A 16 -1.24 2.12 8.42
C THR A 16 -1.29 3.31 9.38
N ALA A 17 -1.15 3.09 10.68
CA ALA A 17 -1.12 4.14 11.71
C ALA A 17 0.33 4.42 12.16
N TRP A 18 0.57 5.62 12.67
CA TRP A 18 1.89 5.99 13.20
C TRP A 18 2.28 5.08 14.37
N GLY A 19 3.47 4.47 14.33
CA GLY A 19 3.94 3.50 15.32
C GLY A 19 3.63 2.02 15.03
N ALA A 20 2.91 1.69 13.94
CA ALA A 20 2.65 0.30 13.53
C ALA A 20 3.73 -0.29 12.60
N SER A 21 4.88 0.38 12.44
CA SER A 21 5.93 -0.01 11.49
C SER A 21 6.74 -1.24 11.90
N SER A 22 6.68 -1.65 13.16
CA SER A 22 7.44 -2.79 13.71
C SER A 22 6.53 -4.01 13.88
N GLY A 23 6.28 -4.76 12.81
CA GLY A 23 5.58 -6.06 12.91
C GLY A 23 4.55 -6.38 11.82
N ILE A 24 4.39 -5.51 10.81
CA ILE A 24 3.57 -5.86 9.66
C ILE A 24 4.33 -6.89 8.81
N GLY A 25 4.05 -8.16 9.04
CA GLY A 25 4.57 -9.31 8.29
C GLY A 25 4.03 -9.40 6.86
N LEU A 26 3.92 -8.26 6.17
CA LEU A 26 3.63 -8.21 4.75
C LEU A 26 4.95 -8.30 4.00
N ASN A 27 5.00 -9.19 3.01
CA ASN A 27 6.12 -9.23 2.07
C ASN A 27 6.22 -7.85 1.42
N LYS A 28 7.30 -7.13 1.69
CA LYS A 28 7.55 -5.79 1.14
C LYS A 28 7.49 -5.81 -0.40
N ASP A 29 7.77 -6.95 -1.01
CA ASP A 29 7.70 -7.16 -2.45
C ASP A 29 6.27 -7.13 -3.03
N LEU A 30 5.24 -7.24 -2.19
CA LEU A 30 3.83 -7.22 -2.61
C LEU A 30 3.16 -5.86 -2.40
N VAL A 31 3.79 -4.93 -1.67
CA VAL A 31 3.23 -3.63 -1.32
C VAL A 31 4.03 -2.57 -2.05
N GLU A 32 3.36 -1.82 -2.92
CA GLU A 32 4.02 -0.75 -3.67
C GLU A 32 4.19 0.53 -2.86
N ASP A 33 3.26 0.81 -1.95
CA ASP A 33 3.38 1.98 -1.08
C ASP A 33 2.60 1.86 0.23
N TYR A 34 2.89 2.79 1.14
CA TYR A 34 2.24 2.92 2.44
C TYR A 34 1.63 4.32 2.58
N LEU A 35 0.38 4.41 3.04
CA LEU A 35 -0.29 5.67 3.38
C LEU A 35 -0.61 5.69 4.88
N LEU A 36 -0.03 6.65 5.59
CA LEU A 36 -0.19 6.81 7.03
C LEU A 36 -1.47 7.57 7.37
N LYS A 37 -2.25 7.05 8.33
CA LYS A 37 -3.41 7.74 8.90
C LYS A 37 -3.00 8.67 10.05
N PRO A 38 -3.70 9.81 10.24
CA PRO A 38 -4.69 10.36 9.32
C PRO A 38 -4.02 10.96 8.07
N PHE A 39 -4.67 10.81 6.92
CA PHE A 39 -4.22 11.37 5.64
C PHE A 39 -5.31 12.29 5.06
N SER A 40 -4.90 13.25 4.25
CA SER A 40 -5.80 14.10 3.47
C SER A 40 -6.19 13.44 2.14
N SER A 41 -7.23 13.98 1.49
CA SER A 41 -7.60 13.54 0.14
C SER A 41 -6.48 13.75 -0.89
N GLN A 42 -5.66 14.80 -0.69
CA GLN A 42 -4.53 15.09 -1.57
C GLN A 42 -3.45 14.01 -1.43
N ASP A 43 -3.14 13.61 -0.20
CA ASP A 43 -2.19 12.53 0.08
C ASP A 43 -2.61 11.23 -0.60
N LEU A 44 -3.91 10.90 -0.55
CA LEU A 44 -4.45 9.74 -1.27
C LEU A 44 -4.26 9.85 -2.79
N LEU A 45 -4.61 10.98 -3.39
CA LEU A 45 -4.49 11.19 -4.83
C LEU A 45 -3.03 11.09 -5.30
N ASP A 46 -2.10 11.62 -4.52
CA ASP A 46 -0.68 11.59 -4.87
C ASP A 46 -0.09 10.18 -4.72
N THR A 47 -0.50 9.41 -3.71
CA THR A 47 -0.14 7.99 -3.61
C THR A 47 -0.69 7.17 -4.80
N LEU A 48 -1.94 7.42 -5.20
CA LEU A 48 -2.55 6.71 -6.34
C LEU A 48 -1.84 7.03 -7.66
N LYS A 49 -1.43 8.29 -7.88
CA LYS A 49 -0.65 8.67 -9.07
C LYS A 49 0.70 7.97 -9.12
N LYS A 50 1.35 7.78 -7.97
CA LYS A 50 2.66 7.15 -7.85
C LYS A 50 2.63 5.67 -8.23
N VAL A 51 1.58 4.93 -7.85
CA VAL A 51 1.45 3.48 -8.12
C VAL A 51 0.72 3.15 -9.43
N SER A 52 0.31 4.17 -10.20
CA SER A 52 -0.33 4.01 -11.51
C SER A 52 0.51 4.52 -12.68
N SER A 53 1.71 5.05 -12.41
CA SER A 53 2.69 5.51 -13.41
C SER A 53 3.70 4.41 -13.72
#